data_AF-A0A2D4L0J1-F1
#
_entry.id   AF-A0A2D4L0J1-F1
#
_cell.length_a   1.000
_cell.length_b   1.000
_cell.length_c   1.000
_cell.angle_alpha   90.00
_cell.angle_beta   90.00
_cell.angle_gamma   90.00
#
_symmetry.space_group_name_H-M   'P 1'
#
loop_
_entity.id
_entity.type
_entity.pdbx_description
1 polymer ?
#
loop_
_entity_poly.entity_id
_entity_poly.type
_entity_poly.pdbx_seq_one_letter_code
_entity_poly.pdbx_strand_id
1 'polypeptide(L)'
;PPPRKLPHRSWAASIPTILTHSALNVLLLPSPTPGLMPGLAGSYLCSPLERFLGSVIMRRHLQRIIQQETLQLINSNEPGVIMFKTDALKCRVALNPKTNQTLQLKVAPETAGQWKQEELQVLEKFFETRVAGPPFKANTLIAFTKLLGAPTHILRDCVHIMKLELFPDQASQLKWNVQFCLTIPPSAPPIAPPGTPAVVLKSKMLFFLQLTQKSAVPQEAMSIIVPIIYDMASGTTQQADIPRQQNSSVAAPMMVSNILKRFAELNSPRPGECTIFAAVRDLMANLTLPPGGRP
;
A
#
# COMPACT_ATOMS: atom_id res chain seq x y z
N PRO A 1 35.56 -21.49 -11.51
CA PRO A 1 36.00 -21.29 -10.10
C PRO A 1 35.15 -22.14 -9.14
N PRO A 2 35.75 -22.78 -8.12
CA PRO A 2 34.97 -23.53 -7.14
C PRO A 2 34.08 -22.56 -6.33
N PRO A 3 32.88 -22.99 -5.89
CA PRO A 3 31.99 -22.15 -5.09
C PRO A 3 32.65 -21.80 -3.74
N ARG A 4 32.71 -20.50 -3.43
CA ARG A 4 33.35 -19.98 -2.22
C ARG A 4 32.51 -20.33 -0.99
N LYS A 5 33.06 -21.15 -0.07
CA LYS A 5 32.45 -21.40 1.25
C LYS A 5 32.58 -20.15 2.11
N LEU A 6 31.46 -19.61 2.57
CA LEU A 6 31.41 -18.45 3.46
C LEU A 6 31.57 -18.90 4.94
N PRO A 7 32.22 -18.10 5.80
CA PRO A 7 32.46 -18.45 7.20
C PRO A 7 31.20 -18.35 8.07
N HIS A 8 31.19 -19.11 9.18
CA HIS A 8 30.03 -19.41 10.04
C HIS A 8 29.66 -18.30 11.06
N ARG A 9 30.29 -17.11 11.05
CA ARG A 9 30.02 -16.03 12.03
C ARG A 9 29.62 -14.71 11.37
N SER A 10 28.57 -14.11 11.91
CA SER A 10 27.83 -12.94 11.38
C SER A 10 28.60 -11.60 11.36
N TRP A 11 29.83 -11.55 11.85
CA TRP A 11 30.69 -10.35 11.88
C TRP A 11 31.85 -10.41 10.87
N ALA A 12 31.88 -11.41 9.97
CA ALA A 12 32.78 -11.43 8.81
C ALA A 12 32.37 -10.41 7.71
N ALA A 13 31.92 -9.22 8.12
CA ALA A 13 31.62 -8.09 7.25
C ALA A 13 32.86 -7.20 6.95
N SER A 14 34.07 -7.69 7.26
CA SER A 14 35.33 -6.96 7.07
C SER A 14 36.16 -7.43 5.87
N ILE A 15 35.69 -8.42 5.08
CA ILE A 15 36.36 -8.79 3.83
C ILE A 15 35.66 -8.06 2.68
N PRO A 16 36.28 -7.02 2.09
CA PRO A 16 35.71 -6.33 0.96
C PRO A 16 35.52 -7.30 -0.20
N THR A 17 34.33 -7.32 -0.78
CA THR A 17 34.09 -8.06 -2.04
C THR A 17 34.69 -7.24 -3.17
N ILE A 18 35.79 -7.74 -3.77
CA ILE A 18 36.34 -7.15 -4.98
C ILE A 18 35.33 -7.35 -6.12
N LEU A 19 34.91 -6.26 -6.74
CA LEU A 19 34.03 -6.24 -7.90
C LEU A 19 34.81 -5.76 -9.12
N THR A 20 34.59 -6.38 -10.28
CA THR A 20 35.04 -5.81 -11.54
C THR A 20 34.24 -4.56 -11.88
N HIS A 21 34.81 -3.66 -12.69
CA HIS A 21 34.07 -2.49 -13.20
C HIS A 21 32.77 -2.89 -13.91
N SER A 22 32.77 -4.00 -14.67
CA SER A 22 31.57 -4.51 -15.34
C SER A 22 30.49 -4.98 -14.36
N ALA A 23 30.86 -5.69 -13.29
CA ALA A 23 29.92 -6.15 -12.27
C ALA A 23 29.32 -4.97 -11.50
N LEU A 24 30.13 -3.97 -11.16
CA LEU A 24 29.65 -2.74 -10.54
C LEU A 24 28.68 -1.99 -11.47
N ASN A 25 29.02 -1.86 -12.75
CA ASN A 25 28.13 -1.22 -13.73
C ASN A 25 26.77 -1.92 -13.83
N VAL A 26 26.73 -3.25 -13.84
CA VAL A 26 25.48 -4.03 -13.84
C VAL A 26 24.65 -3.79 -12.57
N LEU A 27 25.29 -3.68 -11.40
CA LEU A 27 24.61 -3.40 -10.14
C LEU A 27 23.99 -2.01 -10.07
N LEU A 28 24.54 -1.04 -10.82
CA LEU A 28 24.10 0.35 -10.85
C LEU A 28 23.16 0.67 -12.02
N LEU A 29 23.05 -0.22 -13.01
CA LEU A 29 22.20 0.01 -14.17
C LEU A 29 20.70 -0.15 -13.80
N PRO A 30 19.86 0.87 -14.08
CA PRO A 30 18.42 0.77 -13.90
C PRO A 30 17.86 -0.44 -14.64
N SER A 31 17.08 -1.27 -13.95
CA SER A 31 16.48 -2.48 -14.53
C SER A 31 15.10 -2.76 -13.93
N PRO A 32 14.21 -3.44 -14.68
CA PRO A 32 12.94 -3.90 -14.13
C PRO A 32 13.14 -4.76 -12.88
N THR A 33 12.20 -4.70 -11.95
CA THR A 33 12.27 -5.56 -10.77
C THR A 33 11.98 -7.00 -11.18
N PRO A 34 12.90 -7.97 -10.91
CA PRO A 34 12.71 -9.36 -11.32
C PRO A 34 11.44 -9.95 -10.73
N GLY A 35 10.63 -10.61 -11.57
CA GLY A 35 9.39 -11.28 -11.15
C GLY A 35 8.19 -10.37 -10.93
N LEU A 36 8.32 -9.05 -11.14
CA LEU A 36 7.20 -8.11 -11.12
C LEU A 36 6.90 -7.65 -12.55
N MET A 37 5.62 -7.73 -12.94
CA MET A 37 5.17 -7.25 -14.25
C MET A 37 5.32 -5.72 -14.34
N PRO A 38 5.98 -5.19 -15.37
CA PRO A 38 5.94 -3.75 -15.65
C PRO A 38 4.55 -3.41 -16.20
N GLY A 39 3.72 -2.69 -15.43
CA GLY A 39 2.36 -2.40 -15.91
C GLY A 39 1.51 -1.43 -15.10
N LEU A 40 1.85 -1.13 -13.84
CA LEU A 40 1.16 -0.08 -13.09
C LEU A 40 1.93 1.23 -13.21
N ALA A 41 1.22 2.32 -13.52
CA ALA A 41 1.77 3.64 -13.79
C ALA A 41 2.86 4.03 -12.77
N GLY A 42 4.04 4.41 -13.27
CA GLY A 42 5.16 4.85 -12.45
C GLY A 42 6.16 3.76 -12.04
N SER A 43 6.43 2.76 -12.90
CA SER A 43 7.52 1.79 -12.70
C SER A 43 8.88 2.51 -12.70
N TYR A 44 9.25 3.04 -11.54
CA TYR A 44 10.56 3.60 -11.27
C TYR A 44 11.60 2.51 -11.49
N LEU A 45 12.44 2.69 -12.50
CA LEU A 45 13.52 1.76 -12.80
C LEU A 45 14.63 1.97 -11.77
N CYS A 46 14.65 1.14 -10.73
CA CYS A 46 15.76 1.09 -9.77
C CYS A 46 16.86 0.16 -10.27
N SER A 47 18.10 0.52 -9.96
CA SER A 47 19.22 -0.41 -10.08
C SER A 47 19.10 -1.59 -9.08
N PRO A 48 19.69 -2.77 -9.36
CA PRO A 48 19.74 -3.87 -8.41
C PRO A 48 20.29 -3.46 -7.03
N LEU A 49 21.34 -2.63 -7.01
CA LEU A 49 21.95 -2.16 -5.78
C LEU A 49 20.99 -1.27 -4.97
N GLU A 50 20.31 -0.34 -5.63
CA GLU A 50 19.33 0.53 -4.98
C GLU A 50 18.19 -0.29 -4.36
N ARG A 51 17.68 -1.31 -5.07
CA ARG A 51 16.62 -2.18 -4.56
C ARG A 51 17.05 -2.95 -3.31
N PHE A 52 18.26 -3.50 -3.32
CA PHE A 52 18.84 -4.16 -2.16
C PHE A 52 18.99 -3.21 -0.97
N LEU A 53 19.65 -2.06 -1.16
CA LEU A 53 19.89 -1.09 -0.08
C LEU A 53 18.58 -0.52 0.47
N GLY A 54 17.65 -0.16 -0.41
CA GLY A 54 16.31 0.28 -0.06
C GLY A 54 15.58 -0.76 0.77
N SER A 55 15.56 -2.03 0.33
CA SER A 55 14.93 -3.13 1.07
C SER A 55 15.57 -3.36 2.46
N VAL A 56 16.90 -3.26 2.58
CA VAL A 56 17.61 -3.39 3.85
C VAL A 56 17.25 -2.26 4.82
N ILE A 57 17.20 -1.02 4.32
CA ILE A 57 16.80 0.16 5.09
C ILE A 57 15.33 0.02 5.54
N MET A 58 14.43 -0.36 4.63
CA MET A 58 13.01 -0.58 4.90
C MET A 58 12.80 -1.64 5.98
N ARG A 59 13.52 -2.78 5.90
CA ARG A 59 13.49 -3.80 6.95
C ARG A 59 13.92 -3.24 8.31
N ARG A 60 15.00 -2.45 8.36
CA ARG A 60 15.47 -1.82 9.60
C ARG A 60 14.45 -0.84 10.17
N HIS A 61 13.74 -0.09 9.34
CA HIS A 61 12.66 0.79 9.79
C HIS A 61 11.47 0.01 10.32
N LEU A 62 11.06 -1.06 9.63
CA LEU A 62 9.94 -1.90 10.05
C LEU A 62 10.09 -2.42 11.48
N GLN A 63 11.29 -2.87 11.87
CA GLN A 63 11.55 -3.33 13.24
C GLN A 63 11.22 -2.26 14.30
N ARG A 64 11.56 -1.00 14.03
CA ARG A 64 11.25 0.13 14.93
C ARG A 64 9.77 0.46 14.93
N ILE A 65 9.13 0.42 13.75
CA ILE A 65 7.70 0.71 13.59
C ILE A 65 6.86 -0.31 14.37
N ILE A 66 7.19 -1.61 14.28
CA ILE A 66 6.50 -2.68 15.03
C ILE A 66 6.52 -2.40 16.54
N GLN A 67 7.66 -1.95 17.07
CA GLN A 67 7.80 -1.59 18.48
C GLN A 67 6.96 -0.35 18.86
N GLN A 68 6.81 0.61 17.95
CA GLN A 68 6.03 1.83 18.17
C GLN A 68 4.51 1.62 18.06
N GLU A 69 4.06 0.83 17.08
CA GLU A 69 2.65 0.54 16.82
C GLU A 69 2.10 -0.58 17.74
N THR A 70 2.86 -0.98 18.78
CA THR A 70 2.47 -2.01 19.77
C THR A 70 2.08 -3.36 19.17
N LEU A 71 2.57 -3.68 17.96
CA LEU A 71 2.41 -5.01 17.39
C LEU A 71 3.29 -6.03 18.12
N GLN A 72 2.83 -7.27 18.18
CA GLN A 72 3.53 -8.31 18.95
C GLN A 72 4.71 -8.86 18.15
N LEU A 73 5.93 -8.40 18.46
CA LEU A 73 7.15 -8.94 17.87
C LEU A 73 7.34 -10.41 18.28
N ILE A 74 7.68 -11.25 17.31
CA ILE A 74 8.00 -12.66 17.54
C ILE A 74 9.52 -12.82 17.41
N ASN A 75 10.15 -13.38 18.44
CA ASN A 75 11.58 -13.64 18.43
C ASN A 75 11.92 -14.62 17.30
N SER A 76 12.80 -14.17 16.39
CA SER A 76 13.33 -14.97 15.29
C SER A 76 14.82 -15.18 15.49
N ASN A 77 15.27 -16.42 15.39
CA ASN A 77 16.69 -16.76 15.39
C ASN A 77 17.31 -16.68 13.98
N GLU A 78 16.49 -16.42 12.94
CA GLU A 78 16.94 -16.32 11.56
C GLU A 78 17.49 -14.90 11.27
N PRO A 79 18.78 -14.76 10.91
CA PRO A 79 19.38 -13.45 10.65
C PRO A 79 18.69 -12.72 9.50
N GLY A 80 18.31 -11.46 9.75
CA GLY A 80 17.70 -10.63 8.72
C GLY A 80 16.22 -10.93 8.45
N VAL A 81 15.56 -11.68 9.33
CA VAL A 81 14.13 -11.92 9.30
C VAL A 81 13.44 -11.22 10.46
N ILE A 82 12.35 -10.54 10.15
CA ILE A 82 11.47 -9.92 11.14
C ILE A 82 10.19 -10.75 11.17
N MET A 83 9.82 -11.23 12.36
CA MET A 83 8.52 -11.86 12.58
C MET A 83 7.72 -11.05 13.59
N PHE A 84 6.45 -10.85 13.32
CA PHE A 84 5.51 -10.18 14.21
C PHE A 84 4.11 -10.70 13.95
N LYS A 85 3.18 -10.43 14.86
CA LYS A 85 1.78 -10.74 14.67
C LYS A 85 0.86 -9.59 15.07
N THR A 86 -0.30 -9.59 14.46
CA THR A 86 -1.48 -8.81 14.86
C THR A 86 -2.54 -9.78 15.39
N ASP A 87 -3.72 -9.29 15.75
CA ASP A 87 -4.81 -10.17 16.19
C ASP A 87 -5.30 -11.09 15.05
N ALA A 88 -5.07 -10.71 13.80
CA ALA A 88 -5.55 -11.43 12.62
C ALA A 88 -4.48 -12.26 11.91
N LEU A 89 -3.21 -11.82 11.94
CA LEU A 89 -2.17 -12.32 11.03
C LEU A 89 -0.82 -12.53 11.73
N LYS A 90 -0.14 -13.62 11.39
CA LYS A 90 1.32 -13.82 11.55
C LYS A 90 2.03 -13.29 10.32
N CYS A 91 3.00 -12.43 10.52
CA CYS A 91 3.75 -11.78 9.46
C CYS A 91 5.23 -12.16 9.57
N ARG A 92 5.83 -12.57 8.44
CA ARG A 92 7.26 -12.79 8.28
C ARG A 92 7.79 -11.91 7.17
N VAL A 93 8.78 -11.08 7.46
CA VAL A 93 9.40 -10.15 6.51
C VAL A 93 10.89 -10.45 6.37
N ALA A 94 11.32 -10.73 5.14
CA ALA A 94 12.71 -11.08 4.82
C ALA A 94 13.07 -10.62 3.39
N LEU A 95 14.35 -10.54 3.08
CA LEU A 95 14.77 -10.35 1.67
C LEU A 95 14.35 -11.58 0.85
N ASN A 96 13.98 -11.33 -0.41
CA ASN A 96 13.67 -12.40 -1.34
C ASN A 96 14.90 -13.32 -1.48
N PRO A 97 14.82 -14.60 -1.11
CA PRO A 97 15.99 -15.48 -1.10
C PRO A 97 16.53 -15.79 -2.50
N LYS A 98 15.71 -15.60 -3.55
CA LYS A 98 16.13 -15.84 -4.94
C LYS A 98 16.92 -14.68 -5.51
N THR A 99 16.51 -13.44 -5.22
CA THR A 99 17.09 -12.25 -5.86
C THR A 99 17.94 -11.41 -4.92
N ASN A 100 17.71 -11.50 -3.61
CA ASN A 100 18.25 -10.63 -2.57
C ASN A 100 18.09 -9.14 -2.88
N GLN A 101 17.05 -8.74 -3.62
CA GLN A 101 16.86 -7.37 -4.08
C GLN A 101 15.57 -6.73 -3.58
N THR A 102 14.59 -7.52 -3.16
CA THR A 102 13.29 -7.00 -2.69
C THR A 102 12.97 -7.55 -1.31
N LEU A 103 12.24 -6.78 -0.53
CA LEU A 103 11.70 -7.23 0.75
C LEU A 103 10.36 -7.92 0.51
N GLN A 104 10.22 -9.15 1.00
CA GLN A 104 9.00 -9.95 0.88
C GLN A 104 8.28 -10.02 2.22
N LEU A 105 6.96 -9.93 2.17
CA LEU A 105 6.08 -10.23 3.27
C LEU A 105 5.45 -11.60 3.01
N LYS A 106 5.44 -12.45 4.03
CA LYS A 106 4.62 -13.66 4.10
C LYS A 106 3.63 -13.52 5.24
N VAL A 107 2.37 -13.77 4.95
CA VAL A 107 1.29 -13.70 5.94
C VAL A 107 0.61 -15.05 6.10
N ALA A 108 0.26 -15.38 7.34
CA ALA A 108 -0.56 -16.51 7.68
C ALA A 108 -1.64 -16.07 8.67
N PRO A 109 -2.85 -16.65 8.65
CA PRO A 109 -3.87 -16.29 9.61
C PRO A 109 -3.49 -16.77 11.02
N GLU A 110 -3.77 -15.96 12.05
CA GLU A 110 -3.64 -16.40 13.46
C GLU A 110 -4.66 -17.50 13.80
N THR A 111 -5.87 -17.39 13.23
CA THR A 111 -6.95 -18.36 13.40
C THR A 111 -7.29 -19.02 12.07
N ALA A 112 -7.26 -20.35 12.02
CA ALA A 112 -7.56 -21.12 10.81
C ALA A 112 -8.95 -20.78 10.24
N GLY A 113 -9.06 -20.67 8.92
CA GLY A 113 -10.32 -20.42 8.21
C GLY A 113 -10.79 -18.96 8.16
N GLN A 114 -10.14 -18.02 8.86
CA GLN A 114 -10.55 -16.61 8.86
C GLN A 114 -10.20 -15.83 7.56
N TRP A 115 -9.25 -16.31 6.78
CA TRP A 115 -8.73 -15.62 5.59
C TRP A 115 -8.69 -16.54 4.39
N LYS A 116 -9.10 -16.02 3.22
CA LYS A 116 -8.92 -16.72 1.95
C LYS A 116 -7.48 -16.58 1.50
N GLN A 117 -6.93 -17.61 0.86
CA GLN A 117 -5.56 -17.59 0.34
C GLN A 117 -5.33 -16.45 -0.65
N GLU A 118 -6.34 -16.10 -1.45
CA GLU A 118 -6.29 -14.99 -2.39
C GLU A 118 -6.10 -13.64 -1.68
N GLU A 119 -6.81 -13.41 -0.57
CA GLU A 119 -6.70 -12.16 0.21
C GLU A 119 -5.29 -12.00 0.80
N LEU A 120 -4.72 -13.11 1.28
CA LEU A 120 -3.34 -13.15 1.77
C LEU A 120 -2.34 -12.83 0.66
N GLN A 121 -2.50 -13.42 -0.53
CA GLN A 121 -1.63 -13.14 -1.68
C GLN A 121 -1.71 -11.68 -2.14
N VAL A 122 -2.89 -11.05 -2.06
CA VAL A 122 -3.05 -9.62 -2.35
C VAL A 122 -2.23 -8.79 -1.36
N LEU A 123 -2.30 -9.07 -0.06
CA LEU A 123 -1.49 -8.38 0.96
C LEU A 123 0.02 -8.52 0.70
N GLU A 124 0.49 -9.73 0.41
CA GLU A 124 1.90 -9.99 0.12
C GLU A 124 2.36 -9.19 -1.11
N LYS A 125 1.61 -9.27 -2.21
CA LYS A 125 1.94 -8.56 -3.46
C LYS A 125 1.85 -7.05 -3.31
N PHE A 126 0.88 -6.54 -2.55
CA PHE A 126 0.74 -5.11 -2.28
C PHE A 126 1.92 -4.59 -1.46
N PHE A 127 2.36 -5.37 -0.46
CA PHE A 127 3.56 -5.03 0.32
C PHE A 127 4.80 -4.92 -0.57
N GLU A 128 5.06 -5.93 -1.40
CA GLU A 128 6.25 -5.95 -2.26
C GLU A 128 6.26 -4.81 -3.29
N THR A 129 5.10 -4.46 -3.84
CA THR A 129 4.99 -3.51 -4.96
C THR A 129 4.74 -2.07 -4.55
N ARG A 130 4.01 -1.83 -3.46
CA ARG A 130 3.53 -0.49 -3.04
C ARG A 130 4.08 -0.01 -1.71
N VAL A 131 4.45 -0.93 -0.82
CA VAL A 131 4.93 -0.59 0.53
C VAL A 131 6.45 -0.57 0.57
N ALA A 132 7.07 -1.72 0.29
CA ALA A 132 8.52 -1.93 0.34
C ALA A 132 9.19 -1.81 -1.05
N GLY A 133 8.47 -1.26 -2.02
CA GLY A 133 8.98 -0.94 -3.35
C GLY A 133 9.54 0.48 -3.44
N PRO A 134 10.16 0.84 -4.58
CA PRO A 134 10.62 2.19 -4.85
C PRO A 134 9.49 3.24 -4.71
N PRO A 135 9.79 4.43 -4.18
CA PRO A 135 11.11 4.93 -3.79
C PRO A 135 11.45 4.67 -2.31
N PHE A 136 11.05 3.53 -1.73
CA PHE A 136 11.44 3.04 -0.40
C PHE A 136 11.20 4.04 0.74
N LYS A 137 9.97 4.52 0.85
CA LYS A 137 9.59 5.55 1.85
C LYS A 137 9.24 4.90 3.19
N ALA A 138 9.90 5.28 4.29
CA ALA A 138 9.54 4.76 5.61
C ALA A 138 8.06 4.99 6.00
N ASN A 139 7.46 6.10 5.56
CA ASN A 139 6.06 6.42 5.85
C ASN A 139 5.04 5.48 5.18
N THR A 140 5.40 4.80 4.08
CA THR A 140 4.51 3.76 3.50
C THR A 140 4.47 2.53 4.40
N LEU A 141 5.60 2.15 5.02
CA LEU A 141 5.64 1.08 6.04
C LEU A 141 4.79 1.44 7.25
N ILE A 142 4.88 2.68 7.74
CA ILE A 142 4.08 3.12 8.90
C ILE A 142 2.59 2.98 8.58
N ALA A 143 2.13 3.54 7.46
CA ALA A 143 0.74 3.45 7.06
C ALA A 143 0.27 1.99 6.86
N PHE A 144 1.08 1.16 6.21
CA PHE A 144 0.74 -0.25 6.01
C PHE A 144 0.72 -1.04 7.32
N THR A 145 1.65 -0.78 8.23
CA THR A 145 1.70 -1.45 9.54
C THR A 145 0.48 -1.09 10.39
N LYS A 146 0.01 0.18 10.32
CA LYS A 146 -1.27 0.60 10.91
C LYS A 146 -2.46 -0.14 10.31
N LEU A 147 -2.49 -0.36 8.99
CA LEU A 147 -3.53 -1.15 8.34
C LEU A 147 -3.53 -2.61 8.84
N LEU A 148 -2.36 -3.23 8.98
CA LEU A 148 -2.26 -4.61 9.50
C LEU A 148 -2.81 -4.74 10.93
N GLY A 149 -2.72 -3.68 11.73
CA GLY A 149 -3.30 -3.60 13.07
C GLY A 149 -4.80 -3.27 13.10
N ALA A 150 -5.45 -3.05 11.96
CA ALA A 150 -6.88 -2.77 11.91
C ALA A 150 -7.72 -4.02 12.21
N PRO A 151 -8.96 -3.84 12.73
CA PRO A 151 -9.94 -4.92 12.86
C PRO A 151 -10.07 -5.73 11.56
N THR A 152 -10.18 -7.05 11.68
CA THR A 152 -10.15 -7.99 10.54
C THR A 152 -11.11 -7.61 9.40
N HIS A 153 -12.32 -7.17 9.72
CA HIS A 153 -13.31 -6.76 8.71
C HIS A 153 -12.90 -5.49 7.95
N ILE A 154 -12.27 -4.51 8.63
CA ILE A 154 -11.74 -3.29 7.99
C ILE A 154 -10.54 -3.62 7.10
N LEU A 155 -9.61 -4.43 7.62
CA LEU A 155 -8.43 -4.85 6.85
C LEU A 155 -8.87 -5.60 5.60
N ARG A 156 -9.85 -6.49 5.71
CA ARG A 156 -10.38 -7.24 4.56
C ARG A 156 -10.93 -6.31 3.48
N ASP A 157 -11.70 -5.28 3.83
CA ASP A 157 -12.18 -4.30 2.84
C ASP A 157 -11.03 -3.53 2.17
N CYS A 158 -10.01 -3.17 2.95
CA CYS A 158 -8.80 -2.54 2.41
C CYS A 158 -8.06 -3.48 1.44
N VAL A 159 -7.98 -4.78 1.73
CA VAL A 159 -7.42 -5.80 0.83
C VAL A 159 -8.20 -5.87 -0.48
N HIS A 160 -9.52 -5.77 -0.45
CA HIS A 160 -10.32 -5.73 -1.67
C HIS A 160 -10.03 -4.48 -2.53
N ILE A 161 -9.77 -3.32 -1.91
CA ILE A 161 -9.32 -2.12 -2.64
C ILE A 161 -7.91 -2.34 -3.22
N MET A 162 -6.98 -2.89 -2.44
CA MET A 162 -5.62 -3.23 -2.90
C MET A 162 -5.67 -4.20 -4.10
N LYS A 163 -6.62 -5.14 -4.10
CA LYS A 163 -6.84 -6.07 -5.22
C LYS A 163 -7.25 -5.32 -6.49
N LEU A 164 -8.17 -4.35 -6.40
CA LEU A 164 -8.56 -3.51 -7.55
C LEU A 164 -7.38 -2.71 -8.10
N GLU A 165 -6.50 -2.21 -7.23
CA GLU A 165 -5.28 -1.51 -7.64
C GLU A 165 -4.27 -2.44 -8.33
N LEU A 166 -4.06 -3.64 -7.80
CA LEU A 166 -3.08 -4.59 -8.33
C LEU A 166 -3.52 -5.32 -9.60
N PHE A 167 -4.83 -5.43 -9.81
CA PHE A 167 -5.45 -6.19 -10.91
C PHE A 167 -6.57 -5.38 -11.58
N PRO A 168 -6.24 -4.25 -12.24
CA PRO A 168 -7.24 -3.33 -12.80
C PRO A 168 -8.14 -3.96 -13.88
N ASP A 169 -7.69 -5.04 -14.53
CA ASP A 169 -8.45 -5.79 -15.53
C ASP A 169 -9.70 -6.46 -14.93
N GLN A 170 -9.64 -6.86 -13.65
CA GLN A 170 -10.79 -7.44 -12.95
C GLN A 170 -11.88 -6.40 -12.67
N ALA A 171 -11.57 -5.11 -12.82
CA ALA A 171 -12.46 -3.99 -12.61
C ALA A 171 -12.95 -3.38 -13.93
N SER A 172 -12.92 -4.12 -15.05
CA SER A 172 -13.23 -3.60 -16.39
C SER A 172 -14.57 -2.86 -16.50
N GLN A 173 -15.56 -3.24 -15.70
CA GLN A 173 -16.90 -2.62 -15.63
C GLN A 173 -16.92 -1.27 -14.88
N LEU A 174 -15.89 -0.93 -14.10
CA LEU A 174 -15.80 0.32 -13.36
C LEU A 174 -15.22 1.43 -14.23
N LYS A 175 -15.69 2.66 -14.03
CA LYS A 175 -15.27 3.85 -14.80
C LYS A 175 -13.93 4.43 -14.34
N TRP A 176 -13.46 4.01 -13.16
CA TRP A 176 -12.26 4.53 -12.52
C TRP A 176 -11.33 3.40 -12.12
N ASN A 177 -10.02 3.64 -12.21
CA ASN A 177 -9.00 2.90 -11.49
C ASN A 177 -8.82 3.50 -10.10
N VAL A 178 -8.44 2.68 -9.12
CA VAL A 178 -8.19 3.11 -7.75
C VAL A 178 -6.73 2.84 -7.38
N GLN A 179 -6.15 3.77 -6.64
CA GLN A 179 -4.88 3.63 -5.96
C GLN A 179 -5.06 3.98 -4.48
N PHE A 180 -4.66 3.08 -3.60
CA PHE A 180 -4.65 3.26 -2.16
C PHE A 180 -3.41 4.07 -1.75
N CYS A 181 -3.60 5.33 -1.37
CA CYS A 181 -2.50 6.19 -0.99
C CYS A 181 -2.02 5.85 0.43
N LEU A 182 -0.79 5.33 0.54
CA LEU A 182 -0.14 5.07 1.84
C LEU A 182 0.51 6.33 2.44
N THR A 183 0.72 7.36 1.64
CA THR A 183 1.18 8.68 2.08
C THR A 183 0.31 9.77 1.48
N ILE A 184 0.17 10.91 2.17
CA ILE A 184 -0.62 12.04 1.68
C ILE A 184 -0.01 12.54 0.36
N PRO A 185 -0.75 12.51 -0.77
CA PRO A 185 -0.23 12.98 -2.04
C PRO A 185 -0.08 14.51 -2.07
N PRO A 186 0.82 15.08 -2.89
CA PRO A 186 0.99 16.54 -2.99
C PRO A 186 -0.27 17.30 -3.40
N SER A 187 -1.17 16.65 -4.15
CA SER A 187 -2.45 17.19 -4.59
C SER A 187 -3.59 16.98 -3.57
N ALA A 188 -3.33 16.35 -2.42
CA ALA A 188 -4.34 16.23 -1.38
C ALA A 188 -4.64 17.58 -0.73
N PRO A 189 -5.86 17.75 -0.19
CA PRO A 189 -6.17 18.88 0.69
C PRO A 189 -5.17 18.97 1.87
N PRO A 190 -4.84 20.19 2.35
CA PRO A 190 -3.74 20.42 3.28
C PRO A 190 -4.08 20.05 4.74
N ILE A 191 -4.42 18.78 5.02
CA ILE A 191 -4.60 18.28 6.40
C ILE A 191 -3.24 18.13 7.09
N ALA A 192 -2.24 17.69 6.34
CA ALA A 192 -0.86 17.51 6.80
C ALA A 192 0.09 17.57 5.60
N PRO A 193 1.41 17.74 5.83
CA PRO A 193 2.38 17.83 4.74
C PRO A 193 2.36 16.60 3.82
N PRO A 194 2.57 16.79 2.51
CA PRO A 194 2.73 15.67 1.57
C PRO A 194 3.82 14.69 2.02
N GLY A 195 3.58 13.40 1.79
CA GLY A 195 4.50 12.33 2.18
C GLY A 195 4.34 11.83 3.62
N THR A 196 3.54 12.48 4.47
CA THR A 196 3.13 11.93 5.77
C THR A 196 2.29 10.66 5.61
N PRO A 197 2.28 9.73 6.59
CA PRO A 197 1.43 8.52 6.51
C PRO A 197 -0.05 8.90 6.32
N ALA A 198 -0.68 8.35 5.28
CA ALA A 198 -2.06 8.69 4.92
C ALA A 198 -3.12 7.85 5.65
N VAL A 199 -2.71 6.87 6.45
CA VAL A 199 -3.62 6.03 7.24
C VAL A 199 -3.55 6.45 8.70
N VAL A 200 -4.69 6.90 9.23
CA VAL A 200 -4.88 7.18 10.65
C VAL A 200 -5.99 6.28 11.16
N LEU A 201 -5.69 5.48 12.19
CA LEU A 201 -6.61 4.52 12.77
C LEU A 201 -6.79 4.83 14.27
N LYS A 202 -7.97 5.34 14.64
CA LYS A 202 -8.40 5.58 16.03
C LYS A 202 -9.84 5.10 16.19
N SER A 203 -10.74 5.91 16.75
CA SER A 203 -12.20 5.68 16.69
C SER A 203 -12.76 5.78 15.27
N LYS A 204 -12.05 6.52 14.40
CA LYS A 204 -12.32 6.61 12.96
C LYS A 204 -11.07 6.22 12.20
N MET A 205 -11.26 5.73 10.98
CA MET A 205 -10.20 5.51 10.02
C MET A 205 -10.23 6.62 8.97
N LEU A 206 -9.16 7.40 8.85
CA LEU A 206 -8.94 8.31 7.73
C LEU A 206 -7.93 7.68 6.76
N PHE A 207 -8.26 7.67 5.48
CA PHE A 207 -7.37 7.23 4.41
C PHE A 207 -7.64 8.00 3.12
N PHE A 208 -6.74 7.88 2.15
CA PHE A 208 -6.83 8.59 0.88
C PHE A 208 -6.81 7.60 -0.27
N LEU A 209 -7.69 7.81 -1.23
CA LEU A 209 -7.68 7.11 -2.51
C LEU A 209 -7.39 8.10 -3.63
N GLN A 210 -6.60 7.68 -4.60
CA GLN A 210 -6.50 8.34 -5.88
C GLN A 210 -7.39 7.58 -6.87
N LEU A 211 -8.35 8.27 -7.49
CA LEU A 211 -9.17 7.72 -8.55
C LEU A 211 -8.72 8.31 -9.88
N THR A 212 -8.39 7.45 -10.84
CA THR A 212 -8.00 7.85 -12.19
C THR A 212 -9.03 7.32 -13.19
N GLN A 213 -9.64 8.21 -13.95
CA GLN A 213 -10.69 7.88 -14.91
C GLN A 213 -10.11 6.94 -15.98
N LYS A 214 -10.84 5.89 -16.32
CA LYS A 214 -10.51 5.06 -17.47
C LYS A 214 -10.86 5.84 -18.72
N SER A 215 -9.85 6.16 -19.52
CA SER A 215 -10.00 6.81 -20.82
C SER A 215 -9.31 5.95 -21.89
N ALA A 216 -9.86 5.97 -23.10
CA ALA A 216 -9.22 5.37 -24.28
C ALA A 216 -7.90 6.09 -24.62
N VAL A 217 -7.77 7.37 -24.23
CA VAL A 217 -6.57 8.18 -24.42
C VAL A 217 -5.93 8.46 -23.06
N PRO A 218 -4.80 7.81 -22.71
CA PRO A 218 -4.18 7.92 -21.38
C PRO A 218 -3.78 9.36 -20.99
N GLN A 219 -3.39 10.20 -21.94
CA GLN A 219 -2.99 11.60 -21.69
C GLN A 219 -4.14 12.50 -21.22
N GLU A 220 -5.39 12.07 -21.41
CA GLU A 220 -6.58 12.82 -21.00
C GLU A 220 -7.21 12.26 -19.72
N ALA A 221 -6.61 11.23 -19.11
CA ALA A 221 -7.16 10.59 -17.93
C ALA A 221 -7.17 11.53 -16.72
N MET A 222 -8.37 11.95 -16.32
CA MET A 222 -8.56 12.78 -15.12
C MET A 222 -8.24 11.98 -13.86
N SER A 223 -7.54 12.59 -12.91
CA SER A 223 -7.29 12.00 -11.59
C SER A 223 -7.76 12.91 -10.46
N ILE A 224 -8.39 12.34 -9.45
CA ILE A 224 -8.82 13.04 -8.24
C ILE A 224 -8.33 12.33 -6.98
N ILE A 225 -8.13 13.10 -5.91
CA ILE A 225 -7.83 12.55 -4.58
C ILE A 225 -9.10 12.60 -3.73
N VAL A 226 -9.47 11.45 -3.19
CA VAL A 226 -10.65 11.26 -2.36
C VAL A 226 -10.22 10.90 -0.93
N PRO A 227 -10.35 11.83 0.03
CA PRO A 227 -10.13 11.55 1.43
C PRO A 227 -11.39 10.89 2.02
N ILE A 228 -11.24 9.71 2.59
CA ILE A 228 -12.34 8.89 3.11
C ILE A 228 -12.20 8.75 4.62
N ILE A 229 -13.32 8.94 5.32
CA ILE A 229 -13.47 8.61 6.74
C ILE A 229 -14.41 7.41 6.85
N TYR A 230 -13.96 6.39 7.58
CA TYR A 230 -14.81 5.32 8.08
C TYR A 230 -14.97 5.48 9.58
N ASP A 231 -16.22 5.61 10.03
CA ASP A 231 -16.55 5.68 11.45
C ASP A 231 -16.84 4.26 11.96
N MET A 232 -16.01 3.79 12.90
CA MET A 232 -16.12 2.41 13.40
C MET A 232 -17.32 2.22 14.33
N ALA A 233 -17.82 3.30 14.95
CA ALA A 233 -18.96 3.23 15.86
C ALA A 233 -20.28 3.11 15.07
N SER A 234 -20.43 3.89 14.00
CA SER A 234 -21.62 3.84 13.15
C SER A 234 -21.50 2.85 11.99
N GLY A 235 -20.30 2.40 11.65
CA GLY A 235 -20.05 1.53 10.49
C GLY A 235 -20.23 2.24 9.15
N THR A 236 -20.20 3.57 9.11
CA THR A 236 -20.48 4.37 7.90
C THR A 236 -19.22 4.90 7.24
N THR A 237 -19.14 4.82 5.90
CA THR A 237 -18.10 5.43 5.08
C THR A 237 -18.57 6.77 4.49
N GLN A 238 -17.78 7.83 4.66
CA GLN A 238 -18.09 9.17 4.19
C GLN A 238 -16.83 9.85 3.63
N GLN A 239 -17.01 10.95 2.89
CA GLN A 239 -15.88 11.80 2.53
C GLN A 239 -15.43 12.62 3.75
N ALA A 240 -14.12 12.78 3.92
CA ALA A 240 -13.58 13.68 4.93
C ALA A 240 -13.96 15.13 4.62
N ASP A 241 -14.45 15.87 5.62
CA ASP A 241 -14.60 17.31 5.52
C ASP A 241 -13.26 17.97 5.81
N ILE A 242 -12.69 18.65 4.82
CA ILE A 242 -11.36 19.26 4.92
C ILE A 242 -11.46 20.71 4.46
N PRO A 243 -10.96 21.67 5.27
CA PRO A 243 -10.89 23.08 4.89
C PRO A 243 -10.18 23.23 3.54
N ARG A 244 -10.89 23.82 2.57
CA ARG A 244 -10.41 23.97 1.20
C ARG A 244 -9.61 25.26 1.04
N GLN A 245 -8.69 25.26 0.08
CA GLN A 245 -8.07 26.49 -0.39
C GLN A 245 -9.07 27.22 -1.30
N GLN A 246 -9.09 28.57 -1.23
CA GLN A 246 -10.08 29.42 -1.90
C GLN A 246 -10.15 29.25 -3.43
N ASN A 247 -9.14 28.63 -4.07
CA ASN A 247 -9.04 28.51 -5.53
C ASN A 247 -9.26 27.08 -6.09
N SER A 248 -9.67 26.11 -5.27
CA SER A 248 -9.86 24.73 -5.74
C SER A 248 -11.25 24.47 -6.33
N SER A 249 -11.33 23.67 -7.40
CA SER A 249 -12.60 23.21 -7.97
C SER A 249 -13.48 22.47 -6.95
N VAL A 250 -14.74 22.90 -6.82
CA VAL A 250 -15.70 22.41 -5.82
C VAL A 250 -16.49 21.20 -6.33
N ALA A 251 -16.57 21.01 -7.65
CA ALA A 251 -17.50 20.07 -8.28
C ALA A 251 -17.20 18.60 -7.94
N ALA A 252 -15.95 18.16 -8.10
CA ALA A 252 -15.60 16.76 -7.88
C ALA A 252 -15.78 16.33 -6.40
N PRO A 253 -15.28 17.09 -5.40
CA PRO A 253 -15.56 16.79 -4.00
C PRO A 253 -17.06 16.75 -3.67
N MET A 254 -17.87 17.65 -4.23
CA MET A 254 -19.32 17.64 -3.97
C MET A 254 -20.00 16.37 -4.51
N MET A 255 -19.64 15.93 -5.72
CA MET A 255 -20.19 14.70 -6.30
C MET A 255 -19.79 13.46 -5.51
N VAL A 256 -18.52 13.39 -5.08
CA VAL A 256 -18.02 12.31 -4.21
C VAL A 256 -18.82 12.24 -2.91
N SER A 257 -18.99 13.38 -2.23
CA SER A 257 -19.75 13.49 -0.98
C SER A 257 -21.20 13.02 -1.17
N ASN A 258 -21.86 13.46 -2.25
CA ASN A 258 -23.24 13.08 -2.55
C ASN A 258 -23.39 11.57 -2.80
N ILE A 259 -22.46 10.95 -3.53
CA ILE A 259 -22.49 9.49 -3.79
C ILE A 259 -22.31 8.72 -2.48
N LEU A 260 -21.33 9.08 -1.66
CA LEU A 260 -21.06 8.39 -0.40
C LEU A 260 -22.20 8.59 0.63
N LYS A 261 -22.80 9.78 0.68
CA LYS A 261 -23.99 10.03 1.53
C LYS A 261 -25.18 9.18 1.11
N ARG A 262 -25.50 9.18 -0.19
CA ARG A 262 -26.57 8.33 -0.74
C ARG A 262 -26.31 6.84 -0.47
N PHE A 263 -25.05 6.40 -0.63
CA PHE A 263 -24.68 5.03 -0.31
C PHE A 263 -24.95 4.70 1.17
N ALA A 264 -24.55 5.57 2.09
CA ALA A 264 -24.74 5.37 3.53
C ALA A 264 -26.23 5.34 3.94
N GLU A 265 -27.08 6.15 3.29
CA GLU A 265 -28.53 6.14 3.51
C GLU A 265 -29.20 4.83 3.07
N LEU A 266 -28.73 4.25 1.95
CA LEU A 266 -29.31 3.03 1.38
C LEU A 266 -28.73 1.74 1.97
N ASN A 267 -27.53 1.79 2.54
CA ASN A 267 -26.79 0.63 3.02
C ASN A 267 -26.47 0.76 4.50
N SER A 268 -27.49 0.56 5.34
CA SER A 268 -27.29 0.47 6.79
C SER A 268 -26.34 -0.69 7.12
N PRO A 269 -25.25 -0.43 7.87
CA PRO A 269 -24.25 -1.45 8.15
C PRO A 269 -24.84 -2.54 9.04
N ARG A 270 -24.62 -3.80 8.66
CA ARG A 270 -24.99 -4.94 9.51
C ARG A 270 -23.89 -5.19 10.56
N PRO A 271 -24.22 -5.80 11.71
CA PRO A 271 -23.23 -6.14 12.72
C PRO A 271 -22.08 -6.97 12.13
N GLY A 272 -20.85 -6.49 12.29
CA GLY A 272 -19.64 -7.16 11.78
C GLY A 272 -19.32 -6.95 10.31
N GLU A 273 -20.13 -6.20 9.56
CA GLU A 273 -19.84 -5.81 8.17
C GLU A 273 -19.08 -4.48 8.11
N CYS A 274 -18.14 -4.39 7.17
CA CYS A 274 -17.48 -3.14 6.81
C CYS A 274 -18.09 -2.60 5.51
N THR A 275 -18.25 -1.28 5.42
CA THR A 275 -18.87 -0.62 4.26
C THR A 275 -17.85 0.01 3.31
N ILE A 276 -16.56 0.01 3.67
CA ILE A 276 -15.49 0.70 2.96
C ILE A 276 -15.41 0.25 1.51
N PHE A 277 -15.30 -1.06 1.27
CA PHE A 277 -15.10 -1.58 -0.08
C PHE A 277 -16.35 -1.38 -0.94
N ALA A 278 -17.53 -1.63 -0.39
CA ALA A 278 -18.79 -1.46 -1.09
C ALA A 278 -19.02 0.01 -1.48
N ALA A 279 -18.75 0.96 -0.58
CA ALA A 279 -18.85 2.40 -0.83
C ALA A 279 -17.86 2.86 -1.90
N VAL A 280 -16.61 2.38 -1.86
CA VAL A 280 -15.58 2.70 -2.86
C VAL A 280 -15.95 2.14 -4.22
N ARG A 281 -16.46 0.91 -4.28
CA ARG A 281 -16.92 0.31 -5.54
C ARG A 281 -18.11 1.07 -6.12
N ASP A 282 -19.08 1.48 -5.30
CA ASP A 282 -20.21 2.31 -5.73
C ASP A 282 -19.73 3.67 -6.29
N LEU A 283 -18.79 4.31 -5.59
CA LEU A 283 -18.15 5.55 -6.04
C LEU A 283 -17.48 5.36 -7.42
N MET A 284 -16.69 4.30 -7.60
CA MET A 284 -16.01 4.02 -8.87
C MET A 284 -16.97 3.67 -10.03
N ALA A 285 -18.19 3.20 -9.73
CA ALA A 285 -19.21 2.92 -10.74
C ALA A 285 -20.01 4.18 -11.12
N ASN A 286 -20.29 5.04 -10.15
CA ASN A 286 -21.26 6.13 -10.28
C ASN A 286 -20.63 7.50 -10.49
N LEU A 287 -19.36 7.71 -10.13
CA LEU A 287 -18.72 9.02 -10.28
C LEU A 287 -18.57 9.39 -11.76
N THR A 288 -19.15 10.54 -12.13
CA THR A 288 -19.06 11.14 -13.46
C THR A 288 -18.69 12.61 -13.30
N LEU A 289 -17.53 13.01 -13.82
CA LEU A 289 -17.08 14.40 -13.79
C LEU A 289 -17.21 15.02 -15.19
N PRO A 290 -17.67 16.28 -15.31
CA PRO A 290 -17.78 16.92 -16.60
C PRO A 290 -16.39 17.14 -17.25
N PRO A 291 -16.26 16.96 -18.58
CA PRO A 291 -15.04 17.25 -19.31
C PRO A 291 -14.79 18.76 -19.27
N GLY A 292 -13.94 19.23 -18.35
CA GLY A 292 -13.65 20.66 -18.20
C GLY A 292 -13.25 21.09 -16.80
N GLY A 293 -13.52 20.28 -15.78
CA GLY A 293 -13.07 20.56 -14.41
C GLY A 293 -11.64 20.06 -14.15
N ARG A 294 -10.63 20.67 -14.79
CA ARG A 294 -9.25 20.45 -14.33
C ARG A 294 -9.14 20.96 -12.87
N PRO A 295 -8.56 20.17 -11.94
CA PRO A 295 -8.28 20.64 -10.59
C PRO A 295 -7.28 21.80 -10.61
#